data_AF-A0A1E9IJH2-F1
#
_entry.id   AF-A0A1E9IJH2-F1
#
_cell.length_a   1.000
_cell.length_b   1.000
_cell.length_c   1.000
_cell.angle_alpha   90.00
_cell.angle_beta   90.00
_cell.angle_gamma   90.00
#
_symmetry.space_group_name_H-M   'P 1'
#
loop_
_entity.id
_entity.type
_entity.pdbx_description
1 polymer ?
#
loop_
_entity_poly.entity_id
_entity_poly.type
_entity_poly.pdbx_seq_one_letter_code
_entity_poly.pdbx_strand_id
1 'polypeptide(L)'
;MKKLVVIMTILMFTGCSSLSFFGGNKEKNIVNEYTKLSIKVDKLMENEINEKNRAKLEEDFVRYRNKINASQGKDKDYNDVVREYVKKSDIKIQYLQDLKD
;
A
#
# COMPACT_ATOMS: atom_id res chain seq x y z
N MET A 1 34.32 -15.30 23.76
CA MET A 1 32.89 -15.09 24.05
C MET A 1 32.27 -14.33 22.89
N LYS A 2 31.22 -14.92 22.32
CA LYS A 2 30.51 -14.47 21.12
C LYS A 2 29.80 -13.14 21.38
N LYS A 3 29.98 -12.15 20.52
CA LYS A 3 28.98 -11.09 20.28
C LYS A 3 28.86 -10.89 18.77
N LEU A 4 28.04 -11.76 18.18
CA LEU A 4 27.42 -11.57 16.87
C LEU A 4 26.48 -10.36 17.01
N VAL A 5 26.92 -9.21 16.51
CA VAL A 5 25.99 -8.11 16.21
C VAL A 5 25.48 -8.39 14.81
N VAL A 6 24.35 -9.10 14.75
CA VAL A 6 23.58 -9.31 13.54
C VAL A 6 23.02 -7.96 13.14
N ILE A 7 23.68 -7.29 12.20
CA ILE A 7 23.08 -6.19 11.45
C ILE A 7 21.96 -6.84 10.63
N MET A 8 20.72 -6.71 11.11
CA MET A 8 19.54 -7.00 10.30
C MET A 8 19.43 -5.92 9.23
N THR A 9 20.19 -6.11 8.16
CA THR A 9 20.00 -5.41 6.90
C THR A 9 18.68 -5.90 6.34
N ILE A 10 17.59 -5.18 6.66
CA ILE A 10 16.34 -5.32 5.92
C ILE A 10 16.56 -4.62 4.57
N LEU A 11 17.33 -5.29 3.72
CA LEU A 11 17.27 -5.16 2.27
C LEU A 11 15.94 -5.77 1.85
N MET A 12 14.85 -5.03 2.00
CA MET A 12 13.68 -5.29 1.18
C MET A 12 14.02 -4.80 -0.22
N PHE A 13 14.59 -5.73 -0.99
CA PHE A 13 14.41 -5.78 -2.43
C PHE A 13 12.90 -5.76 -2.74
N THR A 14 12.29 -4.57 -2.78
CA THR A 14 11.23 -4.36 -3.76
C THR A 14 11.95 -4.12 -5.06
N GLY A 15 12.21 -5.24 -5.75
CA GLY A 15 12.87 -5.27 -7.03
C GLY A 15 12.30 -4.22 -7.97
N CYS A 16 13.21 -3.67 -8.78
CA CYS A 16 12.89 -3.12 -10.08
C CYS A 16 12.04 -4.16 -10.84
N SER A 17 10.72 -4.08 -10.68
CA SER A 17 9.77 -4.94 -11.35
C SER A 17 9.33 -4.21 -12.61
N SER A 18 10.21 -4.16 -13.61
CA SER A 18 9.78 -3.89 -14.98
C SER A 18 8.99 -5.12 -15.48
N LEU A 19 7.73 -5.31 -15.08
CA LEU A 19 6.95 -6.45 -15.61
C LEU A 19 5.43 -6.28 -15.56
N SER A 20 4.90 -5.14 -16.02
CA SER A 20 3.56 -5.01 -16.63
C SER A 20 3.36 -3.58 -17.17
N PHE A 21 4.11 -3.23 -18.22
CA PHE A 21 3.99 -1.93 -18.90
C PHE A 21 2.73 -1.82 -19.79
N PHE A 22 1.94 -2.89 -19.94
CA PHE A 22 0.78 -2.94 -20.85
C PHE A 22 -0.52 -3.36 -20.14
N GLY A 23 -0.79 -2.77 -18.98
CA GLY A 23 -2.12 -2.74 -18.38
C GLY A 23 -2.85 -1.49 -18.84
N GLY A 24 -4.08 -1.63 -19.36
CA GLY A 24 -4.89 -0.51 -19.84
C GLY A 24 -4.92 0.64 -18.83
N ASN A 25 -5.02 1.89 -19.29
CA ASN A 25 -4.84 3.14 -18.52
C ASN A 25 -5.44 3.15 -17.08
N LYS A 26 -6.47 2.34 -16.83
CA LYS A 26 -7.11 2.10 -15.53
C LYS A 26 -6.22 1.36 -14.51
N GLU A 27 -5.49 0.31 -14.89
CA GLU A 27 -4.61 -0.46 -14.00
C GLU A 27 -3.46 0.42 -13.49
N LYS A 28 -2.84 1.15 -14.41
CA LYS A 28 -1.79 2.12 -14.08
C LYS A 28 -2.27 3.15 -13.07
N ASN A 29 -3.53 3.58 -13.18
CA ASN A 29 -4.11 4.51 -12.21
C ASN A 29 -4.29 3.88 -10.83
N ILE A 30 -4.79 2.64 -10.74
CA ILE A 30 -4.91 1.88 -9.47
C ILE A 30 -3.55 1.82 -8.77
N VAL A 31 -2.51 1.40 -9.50
CA VAL A 31 -1.15 1.26 -8.98
C VAL A 31 -0.61 2.60 -8.51
N ASN A 32 -0.71 3.65 -9.33
CA ASN A 32 -0.16 4.96 -9.02
C ASN A 32 -0.82 5.61 -7.80
N GLU A 33 -2.14 5.53 -7.69
CA GLU A 33 -2.85 6.06 -6.53
C GLU A 33 -2.47 5.32 -5.24
N TYR A 34 -2.38 3.99 -5.27
CA TYR A 34 -1.92 3.21 -4.12
C TYR A 34 -0.50 3.62 -3.71
N THR A 35 0.43 3.73 -4.67
CA THR A 35 1.82 4.11 -4.39
C THR A 35 1.89 5.47 -3.70
N LYS A 36 1.09 6.45 -4.14
CA LYS A 36 1.01 7.77 -3.49
C LYS A 36 0.51 7.67 -2.04
N LEU A 37 -0.47 6.81 -1.77
CA LEU A 37 -0.94 6.57 -0.41
C LEU A 37 0.11 5.85 0.44
N SER A 38 0.78 4.84 -0.10
CA SER A 38 1.85 4.12 0.61
C SER A 38 2.99 5.04 1.03
N ILE A 39 3.43 5.94 0.14
CA ILE A 39 4.47 6.94 0.46
C ILE A 39 4.04 7.84 1.63
N LYS A 40 2.74 8.17 1.75
CA LYS A 40 2.25 8.94 2.90
C LYS A 40 2.32 8.15 4.20
N VAL A 41 2.14 6.82 4.15
CA VAL A 41 2.33 5.95 5.33
C VAL A 41 3.78 5.97 5.74
N ASP A 42 4.70 5.83 4.78
CA ASP A 42 6.13 5.82 5.07
C ASP A 42 6.54 7.15 5.73
N LYS A 43 6.05 8.28 5.22
CA LYS A 43 6.26 9.62 5.83
C LYS A 43 5.62 9.81 7.21
N LEU A 44 4.47 9.17 7.45
CA LEU A 44 3.83 9.18 8.77
C LEU A 44 4.74 8.49 9.80
N MET A 45 5.42 7.41 9.39
CA MET A 45 6.33 6.64 10.24
C MET A 45 7.69 7.30 10.46
N GLU A 46 8.09 8.25 9.63
CA GLU A 46 9.36 8.98 9.76
C GLU A 46 9.37 9.98 10.94
N ASN A 47 8.20 10.40 11.41
CA ASN A 47 8.05 11.40 12.47
C ASN A 47 7.19 10.87 13.61
N GLU A 48 7.05 11.64 14.68
CA GLU A 48 6.06 11.34 15.72
C GLU A 48 4.66 11.22 15.10
N ILE A 49 3.96 10.14 15.45
CA ILE A 49 2.66 9.81 14.84
C ILE A 49 1.64 10.85 15.27
N ASN A 50 1.22 11.67 14.32
CA ASN A 50 0.11 12.59 14.53
C ASN A 50 -1.21 11.86 14.27
N GLU A 51 -2.01 11.66 15.31
CA GLU A 51 -3.26 10.90 15.24
C GLU A 51 -4.24 11.43 14.17
N LYS A 52 -4.31 12.75 13.98
CA LYS A 52 -5.16 13.35 12.93
C LYS A 52 -4.69 12.95 11.53
N ASN A 53 -3.37 12.91 11.30
CA ASN A 53 -2.81 12.50 10.02
C ASN A 53 -2.97 11.00 9.79
N ARG A 54 -2.77 10.19 10.83
CA ARG A 54 -3.00 8.73 10.80
C ARG A 54 -4.46 8.41 10.46
N ALA A 55 -5.41 9.02 11.17
CA ALA A 55 -6.85 8.86 10.93
C ALA A 55 -7.25 9.25 9.51
N LYS A 56 -6.77 10.40 9.02
CA LYS A 56 -7.03 10.82 7.65
C LYS A 56 -6.46 9.84 6.63
N LEU A 57 -5.28 9.28 6.89
CA LEU A 57 -4.66 8.31 5.98
C LEU A 57 -5.43 6.98 5.96
N GLU A 58 -5.95 6.55 7.11
CA GLU A 58 -6.85 5.39 7.20
C GLU A 58 -8.11 5.61 6.34
N GLU A 59 -8.77 6.76 6.49
CA GLU A 59 -9.93 7.13 5.67
C GLU A 59 -9.60 7.18 4.17
N ASP A 60 -8.44 7.73 3.80
CA ASP A 60 -7.97 7.79 2.42
C ASP A 60 -7.80 6.36 1.84
N PHE A 61 -7.22 5.41 2.59
CA PHE A 61 -7.11 4.02 2.17
C PHE A 61 -8.47 3.32 2.07
N VAL A 62 -9.38 3.52 3.04
CA VAL A 62 -10.74 2.95 3.00
C VAL A 62 -11.47 3.46 1.75
N ARG A 63 -11.38 4.75 1.45
CA ARG A 63 -12.00 5.36 0.26
C ARG A 63 -11.40 4.80 -1.02
N TYR A 64 -10.07 4.69 -1.10
CA TYR A 64 -9.38 4.11 -2.24
C TYR A 64 -9.82 2.65 -2.47
N ARG A 65 -9.77 1.83 -1.43
CA ARG A 65 -10.15 0.41 -1.43
C ARG A 65 -11.58 0.21 -1.91
N ASN A 66 -12.52 0.99 -1.38
CA ASN A 66 -13.92 0.92 -1.80
C ASN A 66 -14.10 1.36 -3.26
N LYS A 67 -13.41 2.41 -3.69
CA LYS A 67 -13.46 2.90 -5.09
C LYS A 67 -12.99 1.84 -6.08
N ILE A 68 -11.84 1.22 -5.85
CA ILE A 68 -11.31 0.20 -6.77
C ILE A 68 -12.11 -1.10 -6.70
N ASN A 69 -12.62 -1.48 -5.53
CA ASN A 69 -13.45 -2.67 -5.42
C ASN A 69 -14.77 -2.50 -6.22
N ALA A 70 -15.34 -1.30 -6.23
CA ALA A 70 -16.51 -0.98 -7.02
C ALA A 70 -16.23 -0.90 -8.54
N SER A 71 -14.97 -0.83 -8.97
CA SER A 71 -14.63 -0.73 -10.39
C SER A 71 -14.46 -2.08 -11.09
N GLN A 72 -14.60 -3.21 -10.38
CA GLN A 72 -14.54 -4.55 -10.95
C GLN A 72 -15.54 -4.73 -12.10
N GLY A 73 -15.13 -5.46 -13.14
CA GLY A 73 -15.91 -5.63 -14.37
C GLY A 73 -15.81 -7.05 -14.94
N LYS A 74 -15.93 -7.17 -16.27
CA LYS A 74 -15.82 -8.47 -16.97
C LYS A 74 -14.36 -8.87 -17.29
N ASP A 75 -13.43 -7.92 -17.20
CA ASP A 75 -12.01 -8.13 -17.51
C ASP A 75 -11.33 -8.84 -16.33
N LYS A 76 -10.85 -10.07 -16.58
CA LYS A 76 -10.24 -10.92 -15.55
C LYS A 76 -8.91 -10.34 -15.05
N ASP A 77 -8.04 -9.90 -15.95
CA ASP A 77 -6.70 -9.45 -15.61
C ASP A 77 -6.78 -8.14 -14.83
N TYR A 78 -7.63 -7.22 -15.28
CA TYR A 78 -7.96 -6.01 -14.53
C TYR A 78 -8.52 -6.32 -13.13
N ASN A 79 -9.43 -7.29 -13.02
CA ASN A 79 -10.00 -7.68 -11.74
C ASN A 79 -8.96 -8.33 -10.81
N ASP A 80 -7.97 -9.04 -11.35
CA ASP A 80 -6.84 -9.57 -10.58
C ASP A 80 -6.00 -8.43 -9.97
N VAL A 81 -5.71 -7.40 -10.76
CA VAL A 81 -5.07 -6.16 -10.25
C VAL A 81 -5.92 -5.52 -9.16
N VAL A 82 -7.23 -5.33 -9.37
CA VAL A 82 -8.12 -4.78 -8.34
C VAL A 82 -8.06 -5.60 -7.06
N ARG A 83 -8.17 -6.93 -7.14
CA ARG A 83 -8.14 -7.82 -5.97
C ARG A 83 -6.83 -7.71 -5.20
N GLU A 84 -5.70 -7.61 -5.90
CA GLU A 84 -4.39 -7.43 -5.28
C GLU A 84 -4.34 -6.12 -4.48
N TYR A 85 -4.75 -5.02 -5.10
CA TYR A 85 -4.68 -3.70 -4.47
C TYR A 85 -5.73 -3.49 -3.37
N VAL A 86 -6.87 -4.18 -3.43
CA VAL A 86 -7.82 -4.26 -2.29
C VAL A 86 -7.13 -4.92 -1.09
N LYS A 87 -6.52 -6.10 -1.28
CA LYS A 87 -5.82 -6.82 -0.19
C LYS A 87 -4.68 -6.00 0.41
N LYS A 88 -3.86 -5.38 -0.44
CA LYS A 88 -2.78 -4.48 0.00
C LYS A 88 -3.31 -3.29 0.81
N SER A 89 -4.45 -2.73 0.40
CA SER A 89 -5.09 -1.63 1.14
C SER A 89 -5.64 -2.10 2.48
N ASP A 90 -6.28 -3.27 2.53
CA ASP A 90 -6.79 -3.85 3.78
C ASP A 90 -5.65 -4.04 4.80
N ILE A 91 -4.47 -4.50 4.36
CA ILE A 91 -3.27 -4.61 5.21
C ILE A 91 -2.83 -3.23 5.74
N LYS A 92 -2.78 -2.20 4.89
CA LYS A 92 -2.40 -0.85 5.30
C LYS A 92 -3.42 -0.20 6.25
N ILE A 93 -4.71 -0.48 6.06
CA ILE A 93 -5.78 -0.04 6.97
C ILE A 93 -5.59 -0.68 8.35
N GLN A 94 -5.43 -2.00 8.41
CA GLN A 94 -5.18 -2.70 9.67
C GLN A 94 -3.94 -2.15 10.38
N TYR A 95 -2.85 -1.95 9.63
CA TYR A 95 -1.63 -1.35 10.17
C TYR A 95 -1.89 0.04 10.77
N LEU A 96 -2.63 0.92 10.08
CA LEU A 96 -2.97 2.24 10.59
C LEU A 96 -3.92 2.19 11.79
N GLN A 97 -4.72 1.13 11.94
CA GLN A 97 -5.56 0.90 13.12
C GLN A 97 -4.76 0.38 14.30
N ASP A 98 -3.75 -0.46 14.06
CA ASP A 98 -2.85 -0.99 15.09
C ASP A 98 -1.94 0.10 15.67
N LEU A 99 -1.69 1.18 14.91
CA LEU A 99 -0.97 2.38 15.37
C LEU A 99 -1.83 3.33 16.21
N LYS A 100 -3.12 3.02 16.40
CA LYS A 100 -4.00 3.84 17.20
C LYS A 100 -3.72 3.58 18.68
N ASP A 101 -3.32 4.63 19.40
CA ASP A 101 -3.16 4.61 20.85
C ASP A 101 -4.51 4.54 21.60
#